data_AF-A0AB38NYI7-F1
#
_entry.id   AF-A0AB38NYI7-F1
#
_cell.length_a   1.000
_cell.length_b   1.000
_cell.length_c   1.000
_cell.angle_alpha   90.00
_cell.angle_beta   90.00
_cell.angle_gamma   90.00
#
_symmetry.space_group_name_H-M   'P 1'
#
loop_
_entity.id
_entity.type
_entity.pdbx_description
1 polymer ?
#
loop_
_entity_poly.entity_id
_entity_poly.type
_entity_poly.pdbx_seq_one_letter_code
_entity_poly.pdbx_strand_id
1 'polypeptide(L)'
;MDFSKIDFTHDCYVDLHVGDYGSLSGLFFTGKSDLAVFEKLFTDSHDWQNSFQREGRQYVMGFVDPGNVQFITFMQHSFTKDKEQAEKFYLENGFYEQTPDFYEIWFDNDVSDVQISFPMLKTE
;
A
#
# COMPACT_ATOMS: atom_id res chain seq x y z
N MET A 1 1.16 13.50 -15.52
CA MET A 1 0.76 12.09 -15.76
C MET A 1 -0.59 12.07 -16.48
N ASP A 2 -0.84 11.09 -17.35
CA ASP A 2 -2.19 10.85 -17.91
C ASP A 2 -2.86 9.73 -17.11
N PHE A 3 -3.68 10.10 -16.13
CA PHE A 3 -4.30 9.15 -15.19
C PHE A 3 -5.36 8.25 -15.84
N SER A 4 -5.86 8.60 -17.03
CA SER A 4 -6.81 7.74 -17.76
C SER A 4 -6.22 6.39 -18.18
N LYS A 5 -4.89 6.25 -18.10
CA LYS A 5 -4.14 5.03 -18.41
C LYS A 5 -3.86 4.15 -17.20
N ILE A 6 -4.29 4.56 -16.00
CA ILE A 6 -4.07 3.84 -14.75
C ILE A 6 -5.34 3.11 -14.35
N ASP A 7 -5.20 1.87 -13.91
CA ASP A 7 -6.28 1.02 -13.42
C ASP A 7 -6.34 1.11 -11.88
N PHE A 8 -7.06 2.12 -11.38
CA PHE A 8 -7.27 2.33 -9.94
C PHE A 8 -8.21 1.30 -9.28
N THR A 9 -8.70 0.32 -10.04
CA THR A 9 -9.69 -0.66 -9.55
C THR A 9 -9.12 -2.06 -9.34
N HIS A 10 -7.92 -2.34 -9.85
CA HIS A 10 -7.31 -3.67 -9.83
C HIS A 10 -6.70 -4.00 -8.46
N ASP A 11 -5.51 -3.49 -8.18
CA ASP A 11 -4.85 -3.54 -6.89
C ASP A 11 -3.86 -2.38 -6.77
N CYS A 12 -3.43 -2.11 -5.54
CA CYS A 12 -2.47 -1.07 -5.23
C CYS A 12 -1.36 -1.67 -4.38
N TYR A 13 -0.10 -1.52 -4.82
CA TYR A 13 1.05 -1.93 -4.01
C TYR A 13 1.58 -0.73 -3.23
N VAL A 14 1.72 -0.88 -1.92
CA VAL A 14 2.35 0.13 -1.05
C VAL A 14 3.66 -0.44 -0.56
N ASP A 15 4.75 0.31 -0.74
CA ASP A 15 6.10 -0.07 -0.37
C ASP A 15 6.67 0.95 0.63
N LEU A 16 7.22 0.46 1.74
CA LEU A 16 7.75 1.27 2.85
C LEU A 16 9.27 1.29 2.79
N HIS A 17 9.83 2.49 2.72
CA HIS A 17 11.27 2.73 2.71
C HIS A 17 11.72 3.32 4.04
N VAL A 18 12.86 2.87 4.55
CA VAL A 18 13.39 3.32 5.85
C VAL A 18 14.82 3.86 5.66
N GLY A 19 14.94 5.18 5.58
CA GLY A 19 16.23 5.88 5.51
C GLY A 19 17.16 5.29 4.45
N ASP A 20 18.40 4.99 4.84
CA ASP A 20 19.42 4.43 3.95
C ASP A 20 19.23 2.92 3.67
N TYR A 21 18.28 2.25 4.32
CA TYR A 21 18.00 0.82 4.07
C TYR A 21 17.19 0.59 2.79
N GLY A 22 16.47 1.61 2.31
CA GLY A 22 15.57 1.49 1.16
C GLY A 22 14.29 0.72 1.49
N SER A 23 13.70 0.05 0.49
CA SER A 23 12.48 -0.77 0.63
C SER A 23 12.70 -1.91 1.63
N LEU A 24 11.86 -1.96 2.66
CA LEU A 24 11.89 -3.01 3.69
C LEU A 24 10.69 -3.95 3.64
N SER A 25 9.48 -3.43 3.39
CA SER A 25 8.28 -4.24 3.28
C SER A 25 7.24 -3.56 2.41
N GLY A 26 6.43 -4.35 1.72
CA GLY A 26 5.33 -3.84 0.92
C GLY A 26 4.15 -4.79 0.86
N LEU A 27 2.95 -4.22 0.71
CA LEU A 27 1.67 -4.93 0.77
C LEU A 27 0.76 -4.53 -0.39
N PHE A 28 0.03 -5.50 -0.92
CA PHE A 28 -1.02 -5.27 -1.91
C PHE A 28 -2.36 -5.05 -1.23
N PHE A 29 -3.04 -3.97 -1.63
CA PHE A 29 -4.39 -3.64 -1.22
C PHE A 29 -5.34 -3.83 -2.40
N THR A 30 -6.49 -4.45 -2.15
CA THR A 30 -7.53 -4.74 -3.15
C THR A 30 -8.92 -4.25 -2.71
N GLY A 31 -9.05 -3.77 -1.47
CA GLY A 31 -10.30 -3.27 -0.93
C GLY A 31 -10.72 -1.97 -1.61
N LYS A 32 -11.96 -1.91 -2.13
CA LYS A 32 -12.46 -0.74 -2.88
C LYS A 32 -12.32 0.59 -2.13
N SER A 33 -12.56 0.60 -0.82
CA SER A 33 -12.37 1.77 0.05
C SER A 33 -10.91 2.21 0.10
N ASP A 34 -10.02 1.24 0.17
CA ASP A 34 -8.58 1.43 0.35
C ASP A 34 -7.99 1.98 -0.95
N LEU A 35 -8.38 1.37 -2.08
CA LEU A 35 -8.02 1.83 -3.41
C LEU A 35 -8.45 3.28 -3.66
N ALA A 36 -9.62 3.71 -3.19
CA ALA A 36 -10.06 5.10 -3.34
C ALA A 36 -9.19 6.10 -2.54
N VAL A 37 -8.70 5.69 -1.36
CA VAL A 37 -7.76 6.49 -0.57
C VAL A 37 -6.43 6.59 -1.30
N PHE A 38 -5.91 5.47 -1.78
CA PHE A 38 -4.63 5.42 -2.48
C PHE A 38 -4.66 6.11 -3.84
N GLU A 39 -5.75 6.03 -4.59
CA GLU A 39 -5.93 6.78 -5.85
C GLU A 39 -5.76 8.28 -5.61
N LYS A 40 -6.40 8.80 -4.55
CA LYS A 40 -6.26 10.20 -4.19
C LYS A 40 -4.82 10.56 -3.81
N LEU A 41 -4.19 9.77 -2.94
CA LEU A 41 -2.78 9.99 -2.56
C LEU A 41 -1.84 9.90 -3.78
N PHE A 42 -2.10 8.99 -4.69
CA PHE A 42 -1.31 8.79 -5.91
C PHE A 42 -1.47 9.93 -6.90
N THR A 43 -2.67 10.47 -7.05
CA THR A 43 -2.94 11.61 -7.95
C THR A 43 -2.46 12.94 -7.38
N ASP A 44 -2.43 13.07 -6.06
CA ASP A 44 -1.82 14.19 -5.32
C ASP A 44 -0.27 14.09 -5.24
N SER A 45 0.30 12.97 -5.70
CA SER A 45 1.74 12.72 -5.71
C SER A 45 2.48 13.57 -6.76
N HIS A 46 3.80 13.43 -6.75
CA HIS A 46 4.72 14.03 -7.71
C HIS A 46 5.69 12.94 -8.19
N ASP A 47 6.34 13.16 -9.34
CA ASP A 47 7.39 12.28 -9.88
C ASP A 47 6.98 10.82 -10.12
N TRP A 48 5.90 10.61 -10.88
CA TRP A 48 5.48 9.27 -11.29
C TRP A 48 6.54 8.55 -12.14
N GLN A 49 6.86 7.32 -11.75
CA GLN A 49 7.88 6.51 -12.41
C GLN A 49 7.40 5.07 -12.59
N ASN A 50 7.95 4.39 -13.60
CA ASN A 50 7.73 2.96 -13.73
C ASN A 50 8.32 2.23 -12.52
N SER A 51 7.54 1.34 -11.93
CA SER A 51 7.91 0.57 -10.74
C SER A 51 8.34 -0.85 -11.12
N PHE A 52 7.38 -1.77 -11.26
CA PHE A 52 7.63 -3.17 -11.64
C PHE A 52 6.59 -3.68 -12.65
N GLN A 53 6.77 -4.90 -13.15
CA GLN A 53 5.78 -5.59 -13.98
C GLN A 53 5.18 -6.78 -13.22
N ARG A 54 3.85 -6.92 -13.26
CA ARG A 54 3.12 -8.06 -12.68
C ARG A 54 1.88 -8.34 -13.54
N GLU A 55 1.60 -9.63 -13.78
CA GLU A 55 0.40 -10.07 -14.51
C GLU A 55 0.24 -9.45 -15.91
N GLY A 56 1.37 -9.15 -16.57
CA GLY A 56 1.40 -8.50 -17.88
C GLY A 56 1.03 -7.01 -17.85
N ARG A 57 1.02 -6.38 -16.67
CA ARG A 57 0.78 -4.94 -16.48
C ARG A 57 2.03 -4.27 -15.96
N GLN A 58 2.34 -3.09 -16.47
CA GLN A 58 3.34 -2.19 -15.90
C GLN A 58 2.72 -1.45 -14.72
N TYR A 59 3.37 -1.42 -13.57
CA TYR A 59 2.98 -0.59 -12.44
C TYR A 59 3.73 0.74 -12.49
N VAL A 60 3.04 1.80 -12.12
CA VAL A 60 3.60 3.15 -11.98
C VAL A 60 3.51 3.52 -10.51
N MET A 61 4.62 3.93 -9.93
CA MET A 61 4.70 4.43 -8.55
C MET A 61 4.51 5.95 -8.51
N GLY A 62 4.00 6.43 -7.38
CA GLY A 62 4.09 7.81 -6.92
C GLY A 62 4.51 7.84 -5.45
N PHE A 63 5.20 8.89 -5.04
CA PHE A 63 5.64 9.11 -3.66
C PHE A 63 4.54 9.70 -2.79
N VAL A 64 4.45 9.21 -1.56
CA VAL A 64 3.57 9.73 -0.52
C VAL A 64 4.44 10.06 0.69
N ASP A 65 4.26 11.27 1.20
CA ASP A 65 4.89 11.70 2.44
C ASP A 65 4.39 10.80 3.61
N PRO A 66 5.28 10.12 4.35
CA PRO A 66 4.89 9.35 5.54
C PRO A 66 4.13 10.20 6.58
N GLY A 67 4.37 11.51 6.62
CA GLY A 67 3.65 12.49 7.43
C GLY A 67 2.25 12.85 6.92
N ASN A 68 1.80 12.29 5.80
CA ASN A 68 0.47 12.57 5.24
C ASN A 68 -0.63 12.05 6.17
N VAL A 69 -1.46 12.98 6.67
CA VAL A 69 -2.53 12.68 7.64
C VAL A 69 -3.54 11.65 7.13
N GLN A 70 -3.88 11.68 5.82
CA GLN A 70 -4.81 10.71 5.25
C GLN A 70 -4.19 9.31 5.22
N PHE A 71 -2.91 9.19 4.86
CA PHE A 71 -2.19 7.92 4.86
C PHE A 71 -2.02 7.36 6.28
N ILE A 72 -1.59 8.18 7.24
CA ILE A 72 -1.46 7.79 8.66
C ILE A 72 -2.79 7.27 9.20
N THR A 73 -3.88 7.99 8.95
CA THR A 73 -5.23 7.60 9.40
C THR A 73 -5.63 6.25 8.80
N PHE A 74 -5.36 6.06 7.50
CA PHE A 74 -5.60 4.79 6.83
C PHE A 74 -4.81 3.65 7.48
N MET A 75 -3.51 3.83 7.70
CA MET A 75 -2.64 2.80 8.28
C MET A 75 -3.09 2.37 9.68
N GLN A 76 -3.48 3.32 10.53
CA GLN A 76 -4.01 3.05 11.88
C GLN A 76 -5.31 2.23 11.82
N HIS A 77 -6.23 2.60 10.93
CA HIS A 77 -7.50 1.91 10.78
C HIS A 77 -7.34 0.50 10.20
N SER A 78 -6.52 0.36 9.15
CA SER A 78 -6.26 -0.93 8.49
C SER A 78 -5.60 -1.92 9.46
N PHE A 79 -4.58 -1.48 10.20
CA PHE A 79 -3.93 -2.29 11.22
C PHE A 79 -4.91 -2.77 12.31
N THR A 80 -5.76 -1.87 12.81
CA THR A 80 -6.75 -2.23 13.84
C THR A 80 -7.69 -3.33 13.33
N LYS A 81 -8.18 -3.18 12.10
CA LYS A 81 -9.07 -4.16 11.47
C LYS A 81 -8.38 -5.52 11.26
N ASP A 82 -7.13 -5.53 10.83
CA ASP A 82 -6.38 -6.77 10.61
C ASP A 82 -6.08 -7.48 11.93
N LYS A 83 -5.76 -6.72 12.99
CA LYS A 83 -5.60 -7.25 14.34
C LYS A 83 -6.90 -7.86 14.86
N GLU A 84 -8.04 -7.19 14.71
CA GLU A 84 -9.35 -7.72 15.09
C GLU A 84 -9.68 -9.03 14.36
N GLN A 85 -9.31 -9.13 13.07
CA GLN A 85 -9.49 -10.35 12.29
C GLN A 85 -8.57 -11.48 12.79
N ALA A 86 -7.30 -11.21 13.03
CA ALA A 86 -6.36 -12.19 13.56
C ALA A 86 -6.77 -12.70 14.96
N GLU A 87 -7.26 -11.81 15.82
CA GLU A 87 -7.81 -12.16 17.14
C GLU A 87 -9.05 -13.03 17.01
N LYS A 88 -9.98 -12.67 16.12
CA LYS A 88 -11.17 -13.49 15.85
C LYS A 88 -10.79 -14.87 15.33
N PHE A 89 -9.85 -14.93 14.40
CA PHE A 89 -9.34 -16.18 13.86
C PHE A 89 -8.70 -17.05 14.95
N TYR A 90 -7.93 -16.46 15.86
CA TYR A 90 -7.37 -17.16 17.02
C TYR A 90 -8.46 -17.74 17.91
N LEU A 91 -9.49 -16.97 18.24
CA LEU A 91 -10.61 -17.44 19.06
C LEU A 91 -11.35 -18.61 18.42
N GLU A 92 -11.45 -18.64 17.08
CA GLU A 92 -12.14 -19.70 16.33
C GLU A 92 -11.27 -20.95 16.11
N ASN A 93 -9.94 -20.79 15.93
CA ASN A 93 -9.07 -21.86 15.44
C ASN A 93 -7.96 -22.28 16.42
N GLY A 94 -7.74 -21.52 17.50
CA GLY A 94 -6.77 -21.83 18.56
C GLY A 94 -5.31 -21.48 18.26
N PHE A 95 -5.03 -20.80 17.15
CA PHE A 95 -3.68 -20.30 16.81
C PHE A 95 -3.77 -18.94 16.10
N TYR A 96 -2.72 -18.12 16.27
CA TYR A 96 -2.67 -16.80 15.67
C TYR A 96 -2.35 -16.91 14.18
N GLU A 97 -3.10 -16.19 13.37
CA GLU A 97 -2.72 -15.91 11.99
C GLU A 97 -1.50 -14.97 11.99
N GLN A 98 -0.52 -15.25 11.11
CA GLN A 98 0.59 -14.32 10.93
C GLN A 98 0.10 -13.10 10.16
N THR A 99 0.16 -11.94 10.80
CA THR A 99 -0.02 -10.66 10.11
C THR A 99 1.21 -10.37 9.26
N PRO A 100 1.05 -9.71 8.10
CA PRO A 100 2.20 -9.23 7.32
C PRO A 100 3.08 -8.31 8.17
N ASP A 101 4.40 -8.47 8.05
CA ASP A 101 5.41 -7.61 8.68
C ASP A 101 5.28 -6.13 8.29
N PHE A 102 4.57 -5.85 7.18
CA PHE A 102 4.27 -4.51 6.69
C PHE A 102 3.84 -3.51 7.76
N TYR A 103 2.88 -3.89 8.63
CA TYR A 103 2.43 -2.99 9.69
C TYR A 103 3.44 -2.85 10.82
N GLU A 104 4.16 -3.92 11.16
CA GLU A 104 5.26 -3.87 12.13
C GLU A 104 6.33 -2.90 11.63
N ILE A 105 6.70 -2.98 10.36
CA ILE A 105 7.63 -2.04 9.74
C ILE A 105 7.12 -0.60 9.81
N TRP A 106 5.85 -0.36 9.48
CA TRP A 106 5.25 0.97 9.55
C TRP A 106 5.27 1.58 10.97
N PHE A 107 4.96 0.80 12.01
CA PHE A 107 4.84 1.33 13.37
C PHE A 107 6.17 1.35 14.14
N ASP A 108 7.08 0.42 13.86
CA ASP A 108 8.31 0.25 14.63
C ASP A 108 9.51 0.97 14.01
N ASN A 109 9.39 1.52 12.81
CA ASN A 109 10.47 2.21 12.10
C ASN A 109 10.11 3.65 11.72
N ASP A 110 11.15 4.46 11.58
CA ASP A 110 11.04 5.81 11.00
C ASP A 110 11.02 5.69 9.47
N VAL A 111 9.82 5.46 8.92
CA VAL A 111 9.61 5.36 7.47
C VAL A 111 9.95 6.70 6.82
N SER A 112 10.94 6.70 5.93
CA SER A 112 11.40 7.92 5.26
C SER A 112 10.55 8.24 4.03
N ASP A 113 10.10 7.22 3.31
CA ASP A 113 9.33 7.38 2.07
C ASP A 113 8.32 6.25 1.91
N VAL A 114 7.15 6.60 1.35
CA VAL A 114 6.13 5.62 0.95
C VAL A 114 5.97 5.69 -0.55
N GLN A 115 6.05 4.55 -1.23
CA GLN A 115 5.77 4.44 -2.66
C GLN A 115 4.47 3.70 -2.87
N ILE A 116 3.54 4.32 -3.60
CA ILE A 116 2.25 3.74 -3.95
C ILE A 116 2.23 3.46 -5.43
N SER A 117 2.00 2.21 -5.82
CA SER A 117 2.04 1.77 -7.20
C SER A 117 0.71 1.21 -7.67
N PHE A 118 0.20 1.78 -8.77
CA PHE A 118 -0.97 1.26 -9.47
C PHE A 118 -0.59 0.69 -10.84
N PRO A 119 -1.29 -0.36 -11.30
CA PRO A 119 -1.08 -0.89 -12.64
C PRO A 119 -1.61 0.07 -13.70
N MET A 120 -0.90 0.15 -14.82
CA MET A 120 -1.46 0.68 -16.05
C MET A 120 -2.57 -0.26 -16.56
N LEU A 121 -3.54 0.31 -17.29
CA LEU A 121 -4.50 -0.46 -18.07
C LEU A 121 -3.73 -1.39 -19.03
N LYS A 122 -4.23 -2.62 -19.20
CA LYS A 122 -3.69 -3.51 -20.24
C LYS A 122 -3.90 -2.84 -21.59
N THR A 123 -2.81 -2.59 -22.30
CA THR A 123 -2.89 -2.33 -23.74
C THR A 123 -3.29 -3.64 -24.41
N GLU A 124 -4.45 -3.62 -25.09
CA GLU A 124 -4.91 -4.71 -25.95
C GLU A 124 -3.91 -5.01 -27.08
#